data_AF-A0A529FHV7-F1
#
_entry.id   AF-A0A529FHV7-F1
#
_cell.length_a   1.000
_cell.length_b   1.000
_cell.length_c   1.000
_cell.angle_alpha   90.00
_cell.angle_beta   90.00
_cell.angle_gamma   90.00
#
_symmetry.space_group_name_H-M   'P 1'
#
loop_
_entity.id
_entity.type
_entity.pdbx_description
1 polymer ?
#
loop_
_entity_poly.entity_id
_entity_poly.type
_entity_poly.pdbx_seq_one_letter_code
_entity_poly.pdbx_strand_id
1 'polypeptide(L)'
;MFDRTNLQVLANHARAAAENMAHTLHRTAHSAFVKETQDFTVMLMDRAGATFAVPMELGATWYPGLSYHRAIAMVDDYRPGDVAFTNDPYSGHVATHAPDTHLWKPVFVDGEIVAWTGGHIHNTDMGGA
;
A
#
# COMPACT_ATOMS: atom_id res chain seq x y z
N MET A 1 -28.57 1.81 1.51
CA MET A 1 -28.20 1.29 0.18
C MET A 1 -27.38 2.37 -0.50
N PHE A 2 -26.18 2.06 -0.98
CA PHE A 2 -25.33 3.05 -1.65
C PHE A 2 -25.87 3.34 -3.06
N ASP A 3 -25.90 4.61 -3.46
CA ASP A 3 -26.19 4.99 -4.84
C ASP A 3 -25.09 4.45 -5.77
N ARG A 4 -25.49 3.77 -6.84
CA ARG A 4 -24.57 3.16 -7.81
C ARG A 4 -23.69 4.19 -8.48
N THR A 5 -24.21 5.39 -8.73
CA THR A 5 -23.45 6.46 -9.37
C THR A 5 -22.33 6.92 -8.45
N ASN A 6 -22.65 7.26 -7.20
CA ASN A 6 -21.66 7.65 -6.20
C ASN A 6 -20.62 6.55 -5.94
N LEU A 7 -21.02 5.27 -5.91
CA LEU A 7 -20.09 4.16 -5.75
C LEU A 7 -19.10 4.07 -6.92
N GLN A 8 -19.58 4.25 -8.16
CA GLN A 8 -18.72 4.24 -9.33
C GLN A 8 -17.76 5.44 -9.35
N VAL A 9 -18.23 6.63 -8.94
CA VAL A 9 -17.36 7.81 -8.80
C VAL A 9 -16.25 7.57 -7.79
N LEU A 10 -16.58 7.01 -6.62
CA LEU A 10 -15.59 6.65 -5.61
C LEU A 10 -14.57 5.64 -6.15
N ALA A 11 -15.01 4.57 -6.81
CA ALA A 11 -14.13 3.58 -7.40
C ALA A 11 -13.17 4.20 -8.43
N ASN A 12 -13.68 5.10 -9.28
CA ASN A 12 -12.86 5.80 -10.27
C ASN A 12 -11.82 6.72 -9.64
N HIS A 13 -12.19 7.48 -8.61
CA HIS A 13 -11.25 8.35 -7.88
C HIS A 13 -10.20 7.56 -7.12
N ALA A 14 -10.59 6.47 -6.45
CA ALA A 14 -9.66 5.60 -5.73
C ALA A 14 -8.63 4.96 -6.66
N ARG A 15 -9.09 4.46 -7.83
CA ARG A 15 -8.19 3.94 -8.85
C ARG A 15 -7.26 5.03 -9.38
N ALA A 16 -7.78 6.19 -9.75
CA ALA A 16 -6.96 7.30 -10.24
C ALA A 16 -5.90 7.76 -9.21
N ALA A 17 -6.24 7.76 -7.92
CA ALA A 17 -5.27 8.03 -6.86
C ALA A 17 -4.16 6.96 -6.82
N ALA A 18 -4.52 5.67 -6.89
CA ALA A 18 -3.54 4.58 -6.92
C ALA A 18 -2.62 4.64 -8.15
N GLU A 19 -3.14 4.94 -9.34
CA GLU A 19 -2.31 5.13 -10.55
C GLU A 19 -1.33 6.30 -10.38
N ASN A 20 -1.80 7.44 -9.85
CA ASN A 20 -0.94 8.61 -9.63
C ASN A 20 0.16 8.33 -8.59
N MET A 21 -0.16 7.58 -7.53
CA MET A 21 0.82 7.10 -6.56
C MET A 21 1.87 6.21 -7.24
N ALA A 22 1.44 5.27 -8.09
CA ALA A 22 2.34 4.34 -8.79
C ALA A 22 3.27 5.09 -9.74
N HIS A 23 2.75 6.01 -10.57
CA HIS A 23 3.57 6.84 -11.45
C HIS A 23 4.58 7.70 -10.68
N THR A 24 4.18 8.21 -9.51
CA THR A 24 5.07 9.01 -8.65
C THR A 24 6.22 8.17 -8.13
N LEU A 25 5.90 6.99 -7.56
CA LEU A 25 6.88 6.02 -7.08
C LEU A 25 7.82 5.60 -8.21
N HIS A 26 7.26 5.14 -9.32
CA HIS A 26 8.05 4.67 -10.46
C HIS A 26 8.94 5.77 -11.04
N ARG A 27 8.46 7.02 -11.18
CA ARG A 27 9.27 8.14 -11.71
C ARG A 27 10.45 8.48 -10.81
N THR A 28 10.26 8.40 -9.49
CA THR A 28 11.24 8.83 -8.48
C THR A 28 12.19 7.72 -8.02
N ALA A 29 11.88 6.46 -8.31
CA ALA A 29 12.73 5.35 -7.95
C ALA A 29 14.05 5.31 -8.75
N HIS A 30 15.08 4.74 -8.14
CA HIS A 30 16.37 4.43 -8.78
C HIS A 30 16.63 2.92 -8.92
N SER A 31 15.74 2.08 -8.38
CA SER A 31 15.86 0.62 -8.41
C SER A 31 15.43 0.05 -9.77
N ALA A 32 16.24 -0.86 -10.32
CA ALA A 32 15.87 -1.63 -11.52
C ALA A 32 14.62 -2.49 -11.29
N PHE A 33 14.39 -2.97 -10.06
CA PHE A 33 13.18 -3.71 -9.72
C PHE A 33 11.91 -2.86 -9.84
N VAL A 34 12.03 -1.56 -9.59
CA VAL A 34 10.89 -0.64 -9.76
C VAL A 34 10.78 -0.15 -11.21
N LYS A 35 11.92 0.15 -11.85
CA LYS A 35 11.97 0.77 -13.18
C LYS A 35 11.71 -0.21 -14.32
N GLU A 36 12.24 -1.43 -14.21
CA GLU A 36 12.23 -2.39 -15.32
C GLU A 36 11.26 -3.53 -15.06
N THR A 37 11.34 -4.17 -13.89
CA THR A 37 10.50 -5.35 -13.58
C THR A 37 9.16 -4.98 -12.95
N GLN A 38 9.03 -3.74 -12.46
CA GLN A 38 7.84 -3.23 -11.77
C GLN A 38 7.41 -4.09 -10.57
N ASP A 39 8.38 -4.60 -9.82
CA ASP A 39 8.19 -5.38 -8.61
C ASP A 39 7.91 -4.46 -7.40
N PHE A 40 6.77 -3.80 -7.49
CA PHE A 40 6.23 -2.91 -6.48
C PHE A 40 4.71 -2.84 -6.61
N THR A 41 4.04 -2.40 -5.56
CA THR A 41 2.65 -1.95 -5.67
C THR A 41 2.38 -0.81 -4.70
N VAL A 42 1.29 -0.10 -4.92
CA VAL A 42 0.75 0.89 -3.98
C VAL A 42 -0.74 0.66 -3.83
N MET A 43 -1.29 1.00 -2.67
CA MET A 43 -2.66 0.63 -2.38
C MET A 43 -3.38 1.62 -1.46
N LEU A 44 -4.69 1.66 -1.61
CA LEU A 44 -5.61 2.24 -0.63
C LEU A 44 -6.33 1.11 0.10
N MET A 45 -6.45 1.27 1.41
CA MET A 45 -7.08 0.28 2.28
C MET A 45 -8.15 0.92 3.15
N ASP A 46 -9.19 0.15 3.46
CA ASP A 46 -10.25 0.58 4.37
C ASP A 46 -9.74 0.66 5.82
N ARG A 47 -10.57 1.13 6.76
CA ARG A 47 -10.16 1.27 8.17
C ARG A 47 -9.59 -0.01 8.79
N ALA A 48 -10.03 -1.19 8.33
CA ALA A 48 -9.56 -2.48 8.83
C ALA A 48 -8.25 -2.95 8.17
N GLY A 49 -7.77 -2.24 7.15
CA GLY A 49 -6.59 -2.59 6.37
C GLY A 49 -6.88 -3.50 5.17
N ALA A 50 -8.12 -3.63 4.74
CA ALA A 50 -8.45 -4.39 3.53
C ALA A 50 -8.23 -3.52 2.28
N THR A 51 -7.40 -4.02 1.35
CA THR A 51 -7.08 -3.31 0.10
C THR A 51 -8.29 -3.23 -0.81
N PHE A 52 -8.66 -2.02 -1.22
CA PHE A 52 -9.78 -1.78 -2.13
C PHE A 52 -9.40 -1.05 -3.43
N ALA A 53 -8.20 -0.49 -3.53
CA ALA A 53 -7.69 0.09 -4.77
C ALA A 53 -6.18 -0.10 -4.90
N VAL A 54 -5.74 -0.42 -6.11
CA VAL A 54 -4.35 -0.60 -6.55
C VAL A 54 -4.21 0.00 -7.95
N PRO A 55 -2.99 0.30 -8.44
CA PRO A 55 -2.78 0.63 -9.84
C PRO A 55 -3.10 -0.58 -10.73
N MET A 56 -3.62 -0.33 -11.93
CA MET A 56 -3.95 -1.33 -12.94
C MET A 56 -3.00 -1.29 -14.13
N GLU A 57 -2.23 -0.21 -14.29
CA GLU A 57 -1.33 -0.01 -15.44
C GLU A 57 0.14 -0.21 -15.10
N LEU A 58 0.52 -0.05 -13.82
CA LEU A 58 1.92 0.00 -13.40
C LEU A 58 2.14 -0.70 -12.06
N GLY A 59 3.15 -1.56 -11.99
CA GLY A 59 3.41 -2.38 -10.81
C GLY A 59 2.61 -3.68 -10.80
N ALA A 60 2.72 -4.41 -9.68
CA ALA A 60 1.96 -5.62 -9.43
C ALA A 60 0.48 -5.30 -9.15
N THR A 61 -0.39 -5.71 -10.07
CA THR A 61 -1.83 -5.40 -10.07
C THR A 61 -2.70 -6.42 -9.31
N TRP A 62 -2.11 -7.52 -8.85
CA TRP A 62 -2.80 -8.65 -8.19
C TRP A 62 -2.87 -8.55 -6.65
N TYR A 63 -2.50 -7.39 -6.08
CA TYR A 63 -2.61 -7.10 -4.66
C TYR A 63 -4.03 -6.84 -4.08
N PRO A 64 -5.12 -6.69 -4.88
CA PRO A 64 -6.47 -6.70 -4.32
C PRO A 64 -6.72 -7.98 -3.51
N GLY A 65 -7.16 -7.81 -2.26
CA GLY A 65 -7.35 -8.91 -1.31
C GLY A 65 -6.22 -9.09 -0.29
N LEU A 66 -5.05 -8.45 -0.46
CA LEU A 66 -4.06 -8.35 0.62
C LEU A 66 -4.63 -7.50 1.76
N SER A 67 -4.48 -7.97 2.99
CA SER A 67 -4.92 -7.26 4.19
C SER A 67 -3.74 -6.90 5.08
N TYR A 68 -3.67 -5.63 5.49
CA TYR A 68 -2.71 -5.11 6.46
C TYR A 68 -3.23 -5.18 7.90
N HIS A 69 -4.42 -5.76 8.13
CA HIS A 69 -5.06 -5.78 9.45
C HIS A 69 -4.10 -6.19 10.59
N ARG A 70 -3.34 -7.27 10.38
CA ARG A 70 -2.37 -7.76 11.37
C ARG A 70 -1.21 -6.80 11.56
N ALA A 71 -0.59 -6.33 10.49
CA ALA A 71 0.52 -5.39 10.54
C ALA A 71 0.11 -4.07 11.23
N ILE A 72 -1.08 -3.56 10.90
CA ILE A 72 -1.64 -2.35 11.52
C ILE A 72 -1.81 -2.55 13.03
N ALA A 73 -2.35 -3.69 13.46
CA ALA A 73 -2.61 -4.00 14.87
C ALA A 73 -1.33 -4.24 15.70
N MET A 74 -0.16 -4.39 15.07
CA MET A 74 1.12 -4.53 15.77
C MET A 74 1.71 -3.18 16.22
N VAL A 75 1.13 -2.06 15.80
CA VAL A 75 1.55 -0.72 16.20
C VAL A 75 0.50 -0.18 17.17
N ASP A 76 0.95 0.19 18.37
CA ASP A 76 0.06 0.55 19.48
C ASP A 76 -0.71 1.86 19.27
N ASP A 77 -0.11 2.85 18.61
CA ASP A 77 -0.67 4.18 18.37
C ASP A 77 -0.23 4.72 17.01
N TYR A 78 -1.10 5.50 16.37
CA TYR A 78 -0.80 6.22 15.14
C TYR A 78 -1.17 7.68 15.31
N ARG A 79 -0.26 8.56 14.90
CA ARG A 79 -0.47 10.01 14.89
C ARG A 79 -0.48 10.55 13.46
N PRO A 80 -1.14 11.69 13.23
CA PRO A 80 -1.09 12.34 11.92
C PRO A 80 0.36 12.58 11.47
N GLY A 81 0.73 11.97 10.34
CA GLY A 81 2.06 12.07 9.76
C GLY A 81 2.91 10.81 9.91
N ASP A 82 2.55 9.89 10.81
CA ASP A 82 3.28 8.64 11.00
C ASP A 82 3.27 7.76 9.76
N VAL A 83 4.34 6.98 9.61
CA VAL A 83 4.48 5.93 8.61
C VAL A 83 5.07 4.72 9.32
N ALA A 84 4.37 3.60 9.23
CA ALA A 84 4.88 2.32 9.72
C ALA A 84 5.50 1.52 8.58
N PHE A 85 6.43 0.63 8.94
CA PHE A 85 7.26 -0.10 8.00
C PHE A 85 7.54 -1.52 8.54
N THR A 86 7.60 -2.50 7.65
CA THR A 86 8.09 -3.84 7.95
C THR A 86 8.70 -4.49 6.71
N ASN A 87 9.68 -5.35 6.94
CA ASN A 87 10.15 -6.33 5.98
C ASN A 87 10.17 -7.75 6.60
N ASP A 88 9.52 -7.93 7.76
CA ASP A 88 9.43 -9.21 8.46
C ASP A 88 8.41 -10.11 7.75
N PRO A 89 8.83 -11.24 7.14
CA PRO A 89 7.93 -12.12 6.42
C PRO A 89 7.04 -12.98 7.34
N TYR A 90 7.25 -12.95 8.66
CA TYR A 90 6.58 -13.86 9.59
C TYR A 90 5.44 -13.20 10.37
N SER A 91 5.64 -11.99 10.91
CA SER A 91 4.66 -11.41 11.83
C SER A 91 3.43 -10.84 11.12
N GLY A 92 3.65 -9.99 10.11
CA GLY A 92 2.60 -9.22 9.45
C GLY A 92 1.87 -9.94 8.32
N HIS A 93 2.46 -11.01 7.77
CA HIS A 93 1.97 -11.73 6.58
C HIS A 93 1.74 -10.84 5.35
N VAL A 94 2.44 -9.72 5.27
CA VAL A 94 2.40 -8.79 4.12
C VAL A 94 3.61 -8.97 3.21
N ALA A 95 4.77 -9.32 3.76
CA ALA A 95 6.01 -9.59 3.03
C ALA A 95 6.18 -11.10 2.79
N THR A 96 6.68 -11.51 1.62
CA THR A 96 6.94 -12.93 1.32
C THR A 96 8.33 -13.38 1.73
N HIS A 97 9.29 -12.45 1.73
CA HIS A 97 10.65 -12.63 2.22
C HIS A 97 11.28 -11.26 2.53
N ALA A 98 12.44 -11.23 3.20
CA ALA A 98 13.06 -10.00 3.70
C ALA A 98 13.29 -8.87 2.67
N PRO A 99 13.58 -9.14 1.38
CA PRO A 99 13.60 -8.12 0.32
C PRO A 99 12.31 -7.33 0.10
N ASP A 100 11.17 -7.90 0.48
CA ASP A 100 9.85 -7.28 0.31
C ASP A 100 9.64 -6.30 1.44
N THR A 101 9.75 -5.03 1.13
CA THR A 101 9.52 -3.96 2.09
C THR A 101 8.11 -3.44 1.95
N HIS A 102 7.43 -3.29 3.08
CA HIS A 102 6.06 -2.81 3.16
C HIS A 102 6.02 -1.58 4.06
N LEU A 103 5.27 -0.58 3.63
CA LEU A 103 5.00 0.61 4.42
C LEU A 103 3.53 0.99 4.33
N TRP A 104 3.02 1.59 5.39
CA TRP A 104 1.66 2.11 5.41
C TRP A 104 1.55 3.37 6.25
N LYS A 105 0.57 4.19 5.88
CA LYS A 105 0.29 5.50 6.48
C LYS A 105 -1.20 5.63 6.77
N PRO A 106 -1.58 6.04 8.00
CA PRO A 106 -2.96 6.38 8.33
C PRO A 106 -3.42 7.65 7.60
N VAL A 107 -4.67 7.63 7.12
CA VAL A 107 -5.37 8.81 6.59
C VAL A 107 -6.33 9.31 7.66
N PHE A 108 -6.05 10.51 8.19
CA PHE A 108 -6.85 11.15 9.23
C PHE A 108 -7.87 12.14 8.66
N VAL A 109 -9.08 12.12 9.21
CA VAL A 109 -10.11 13.16 9.04
C VAL A 109 -10.71 13.41 10.42
N ASP A 110 -10.77 14.67 10.86
CA ASP A 110 -11.31 15.08 12.17
C ASP A 110 -10.75 14.30 13.36
N GLY A 111 -9.46 13.93 13.30
CA GLY A 111 -8.77 13.19 14.35
C GLY A 111 -8.95 11.66 14.30
N GLU A 112 -9.74 11.15 13.36
CA GLU A 112 -10.04 9.73 13.20
C GLU A 112 -9.37 9.12 11.96
N ILE A 113 -8.91 7.89 12.06
CA ILE A 113 -8.39 7.15 10.91
C ILE A 113 -9.56 6.65 10.07
N VAL A 114 -9.67 7.14 8.83
CA VAL A 114 -10.74 6.79 7.89
C VAL A 114 -10.32 5.78 6.82
N ALA A 115 -9.01 5.68 6.56
CA ALA A 115 -8.42 4.78 5.58
C ALA A 115 -6.91 4.66 5.84
N TRP A 116 -6.24 3.83 5.04
CA TRP A 116 -4.79 3.77 4.99
C TRP A 116 -4.31 3.85 3.54
N THR A 117 -3.11 4.39 3.36
CA THR A 117 -2.35 4.23 2.11
C THR A 117 -1.17 3.31 2.39
N GLY A 118 -0.81 2.44 1.44
CA GLY A 118 0.32 1.55 1.60
C GLY A 118 1.14 1.39 0.33
N GLY A 119 2.31 0.82 0.49
CA GLY A 119 3.22 0.52 -0.60
C GLY A 119 4.05 -0.72 -0.29
N HIS A 120 4.34 -1.48 -1.32
CA HIS A 120 5.28 -2.59 -1.32
C HIS A 120 6.35 -2.29 -2.36
N ILE A 121 7.61 -2.52 -2.02
CA ILE A 121 8.75 -2.47 -2.96
C ILE A 121 9.65 -3.66 -2.68
N HIS A 122 9.99 -4.41 -3.71
CA HIS A 122 11.07 -5.39 -3.68
C HIS A 122 12.44 -4.71 -3.81
N ASN A 123 13.36 -5.04 -2.91
CA ASN A 123 14.72 -4.51 -2.91
C ASN A 123 15.74 -5.60 -3.28
N THR A 124 16.76 -5.23 -4.04
CA THR A 124 17.78 -6.18 -4.53
C THR A 124 18.52 -6.92 -3.41
N ASP A 125 18.75 -6.24 -2.28
CA ASP A 125 19.54 -6.76 -1.17
C ASP A 125 19.09 -6.16 0.16
N MET A 126 19.21 -6.94 1.22
CA MET A 126 18.94 -6.56 2.61
C MET A 126 20.16 -6.80 3.53
N GLY A 127 21.35 -7.04 2.96
CA GLY A 127 22.58 -7.29 3.71
C GLY A 127 22.66 -8.68 4.33
N GLY A 128 22.10 -9.69 3.65
CA GLY A 128 22.21 -11.09 4.05
C GLY A 128 23.65 -11.63 3.96
N ALA A 129 23.92 -12.73 4.67
CA ALA A 129 25.23 -13.41 4.70
C ALA A 129 25.39 -14.50 3.63
#